data_AF-A0A1T5AU80-F1
#
_entry.id   AF-A0A1T5AU80-F1
#
_cell.length_a   1.000
_cell.length_b   1.000
_cell.length_c   1.000
_cell.angle_alpha   90.00
_cell.angle_beta   90.00
_cell.angle_gamma   90.00
#
_symmetry.space_group_name_H-M   'P 1'
#
loop_
_entity.id
_entity.type
_entity.pdbx_description
1 polymer ?
#
loop_
_entity_poly.entity_id
_entity_poly.type
_entity_poly.pdbx_seq_one_letter_code
_entity_poly.pdbx_strand_id
1 'polypeptide(L)'
;MFKYVIQPILGFLTLLMSTAISWYEGSEIIDDSVEWKYSTPFSQLFNIEINNGRDISQLDYFVYAAKFQPFFPTIMTVSVIYIFAVLIFFIYQLNRQLAIIMSGIISCVVIISSGIFLNSTTSGGNIFFWITAVGALIFICITISLWYKKKLHCLRANTSK
;
A
#
# COMPACT_ATOMS: atom_id res chain seq x y z
N MET A 1 -3.58 3.54 -25.33
CA MET A 1 -3.96 4.44 -24.22
C MET A 1 -5.15 3.94 -23.41
N PHE A 2 -6.27 3.54 -24.02
CA PHE A 2 -7.50 3.10 -23.31
C PHE A 2 -7.27 2.01 -22.23
N LYS A 3 -6.42 1.01 -22.50
CA LYS A 3 -6.05 -0.04 -21.52
C LYS A 3 -5.41 0.51 -20.23
N TYR A 4 -4.58 1.55 -20.35
CA TYR A 4 -3.93 2.20 -19.21
C TYR A 4 -4.87 3.12 -18.42
N VAL A 5 -6.06 3.43 -18.96
CA VAL A 5 -7.09 4.24 -18.29
C VAL A 5 -8.11 3.34 -17.59
N ILE A 6 -8.51 2.22 -18.21
CA ILE A 6 -9.44 1.26 -17.60
C ILE A 6 -8.80 0.56 -16.38
N GLN A 7 -7.55 0.15 -16.47
CA GLN A 7 -6.84 -0.55 -15.40
C GLN A 7 -6.83 0.21 -14.05
N PRO A 8 -6.45 1.50 -13.98
CA PRO A 8 -6.49 2.24 -12.73
C PRO A 8 -7.92 2.53 -12.25
N ILE A 9 -8.89 2.67 -13.15
CA ILE A 9 -10.32 2.80 -12.76
C ILE A 9 -10.77 1.54 -12.04
N LEU A 10 -10.48 0.36 -12.60
CA LEU A 10 -10.81 -0.92 -11.98
C LEU A 10 -10.10 -1.08 -10.63
N GLY A 11 -8.80 -0.77 -10.57
CA GLY A 11 -8.04 -0.79 -9.32
C GLY A 11 -8.62 0.16 -8.26
N PHE A 12 -9.06 1.34 -8.67
CA PHE A 12 -9.66 2.34 -7.79
C PHE A 12 -11.05 1.91 -7.28
N LEU A 13 -11.88 1.30 -8.12
CA LEU A 13 -13.17 0.74 -7.70
C LEU A 13 -12.98 -0.39 -6.69
N THR A 14 -12.04 -1.32 -6.94
CA THR A 14 -11.68 -2.37 -5.99
C THR A 14 -11.17 -1.77 -4.68
N LEU A 15 -10.34 -0.73 -4.75
CA LEU A 15 -9.86 -0.01 -3.58
C LEU A 15 -11.02 0.53 -2.75
N LEU A 16 -11.95 1.29 -3.35
CA LEU A 16 -13.09 1.87 -2.65
C LEU A 16 -13.98 0.82 -1.98
N MET A 17 -14.29 -0.28 -2.69
CA MET A 17 -15.10 -1.36 -2.13
C MET A 17 -14.38 -2.05 -0.97
N SER A 18 -13.10 -2.38 -1.13
CA SER A 18 -12.31 -3.00 -0.06
C SER A 18 -12.15 -2.08 1.16
N THR A 19 -12.00 -0.77 0.93
CA THR A 19 -11.96 0.24 2.00
C THR A 19 -13.28 0.28 2.75
N ALA A 20 -14.43 0.31 2.06
CA ALA A 20 -15.74 0.36 2.71
C ALA A 20 -16.00 -0.88 3.57
N ILE A 21 -15.64 -2.06 3.06
CA ILE A 21 -15.83 -3.32 3.80
C ILE A 21 -14.87 -3.41 4.99
N SER A 22 -13.59 -3.09 4.78
CA SER A 22 -12.58 -3.06 5.85
C SER A 22 -12.96 -2.07 6.97
N TRP A 23 -13.54 -0.94 6.60
CA TRP A 23 -14.04 0.04 7.56
C TRP A 23 -15.23 -0.50 8.38
N TYR A 24 -16.15 -1.21 7.73
CA TYR A 24 -17.28 -1.86 8.40
C TYR A 24 -16.80 -2.99 9.34
N GLU A 25 -15.98 -3.90 8.84
CA GLU A 25 -15.38 -5.00 9.61
C GLU A 25 -14.58 -4.48 10.81
N GLY A 26 -13.82 -3.40 10.59
CA GLY A 26 -13.04 -2.75 11.62
C GLY A 26 -13.85 -2.07 12.72
N SER A 27 -15.12 -1.75 12.47
CA SER A 27 -16.00 -1.09 13.45
C SER A 27 -16.35 -1.99 14.64
N GLU A 28 -16.09 -3.30 14.55
CA GLU A 28 -16.25 -4.25 15.66
C GLU A 28 -15.39 -3.89 16.89
N ILE A 29 -14.32 -3.09 16.71
CA ILE A 29 -13.54 -2.54 17.84
C ILE A 29 -14.40 -1.74 18.84
N ILE A 30 -15.53 -1.18 18.42
CA ILE A 30 -16.45 -0.45 19.32
C ILE A 30 -16.93 -1.35 20.46
N ASP A 31 -17.16 -2.63 20.16
CA ASP A 31 -17.71 -3.62 21.08
C ASP A 31 -16.61 -4.42 21.82
N ASP A 32 -15.36 -4.38 21.33
CA ASP A 32 -14.21 -5.07 21.91
C ASP A 32 -13.31 -4.14 22.75
N SER A 33 -13.76 -3.83 23.97
CA SER A 33 -13.06 -2.93 24.87
C SER A 33 -11.67 -3.41 25.33
N VAL A 34 -11.40 -4.72 25.24
CA VAL A 34 -10.10 -5.30 25.61
C VAL A 34 -9.01 -4.85 24.64
N GLU A 35 -9.37 -4.70 23.37
CA GLU A 35 -8.44 -4.37 22.29
C GLU A 35 -8.18 -2.86 22.13
N TRP A 36 -8.94 -1.99 22.82
CA TRP A 36 -8.77 -0.53 22.69
C TRP A 36 -7.33 -0.09 22.93
N LYS A 37 -6.69 -0.60 23.98
CA LYS A 37 -5.30 -0.24 24.33
C LYS A 37 -4.29 -0.54 23.21
N TYR A 38 -4.53 -1.58 22.41
CA TYR A 38 -3.57 -2.12 21.45
C TYR A 38 -3.92 -1.80 20.00
N SER A 39 -5.18 -1.46 19.73
CA SER A 39 -5.72 -1.31 18.38
C SER A 39 -6.23 0.10 18.09
N THR A 40 -6.00 1.09 19.00
CA THR A 40 -6.35 2.51 18.78
C THR A 40 -5.17 3.49 18.71
N PRO A 41 -4.14 3.24 17.88
CA PRO A 41 -2.98 4.13 17.80
C PRO A 41 -3.32 5.54 17.30
N PHE A 42 -4.33 5.71 16.44
CA PHE A 42 -4.73 7.03 15.95
C PHE A 42 -5.50 7.82 17.01
N SER A 43 -6.39 7.18 17.76
CA SER A 43 -7.05 7.83 18.90
C SER A 43 -6.02 8.33 19.91
N GLN A 44 -4.98 7.54 20.19
CA GLN A 44 -3.87 7.94 21.05
C GLN A 44 -3.05 9.09 20.43
N LEU A 45 -2.75 9.03 19.13
CA LEU A 45 -2.03 10.08 18.41
C LEU A 45 -2.76 11.43 18.47
N PHE A 46 -4.09 11.41 18.43
CA PHE A 46 -4.93 12.60 18.50
C PHE A 46 -5.34 12.99 19.92
N ASN A 47 -4.82 12.32 20.95
CA ASN A 47 -5.17 12.52 22.37
C ASN A 47 -6.69 12.46 22.63
N ILE A 48 -7.38 11.54 21.96
CA ILE A 48 -8.82 11.32 22.17
C ILE A 48 -9.00 10.46 23.43
N GLU A 49 -9.74 10.97 24.41
CA GLU A 49 -10.13 10.21 25.59
C GLU A 49 -11.25 9.22 25.22
N ILE A 50 -10.96 7.93 25.31
CA ILE A 50 -11.90 6.87 24.95
C ILE A 50 -12.73 6.51 26.18
N ASN A 51 -13.90 7.12 26.32
CA ASN A 51 -14.85 6.81 27.39
C ASN A 51 -15.86 5.74 26.93
N ASN A 52 -16.19 5.74 25.64
CA ASN A 52 -17.01 4.73 24.98
C ASN A 52 -16.43 4.36 23.61
N GLY A 53 -16.81 3.20 23.06
CA GLY A 53 -16.33 2.76 21.75
C GLY A 53 -16.66 3.73 20.59
N ARG A 54 -17.67 4.59 20.76
CA ARG A 54 -18.02 5.64 19.79
C ARG A 54 -17.01 6.79 19.72
N ASP A 55 -16.16 6.94 20.73
CA ASP A 55 -15.12 7.97 20.77
C ASP A 55 -13.89 7.55 19.93
N ILE A 56 -13.79 6.26 19.57
CA ILE A 56 -12.67 5.70 18.80
C ILE A 56 -12.63 6.32 17.41
N SER A 57 -11.43 6.76 17.00
CA SER A 57 -11.18 7.26 15.66
C SER A 57 -11.50 6.21 14.61
N GLN A 58 -12.19 6.62 13.54
CA GLN A 58 -12.51 5.73 12.42
C GLN A 58 -11.26 5.16 11.72
N LEU A 59 -10.10 5.81 11.86
CA LEU A 59 -8.84 5.29 11.34
C LEU A 59 -8.39 4.02 12.09
N ASP A 60 -8.73 3.91 13.38
CA ASP A 60 -8.42 2.74 14.19
C ASP A 60 -9.23 1.51 13.77
N TYR A 61 -10.36 1.69 13.08
CA TYR A 61 -11.14 0.57 12.54
C TYR A 61 -10.30 -0.21 11.53
N PHE A 62 -9.54 0.49 10.68
CA PHE A 62 -8.63 -0.16 9.73
C PHE A 62 -7.48 -0.89 10.42
N VAL A 63 -7.01 -0.39 11.58
CA VAL A 63 -5.97 -1.06 12.38
C VAL A 63 -6.50 -2.35 12.97
N TYR A 64 -7.71 -2.31 13.53
CA TYR A 64 -8.40 -3.48 14.06
C TYR A 64 -8.66 -4.53 12.96
N ALA A 65 -9.25 -4.10 11.84
CA ALA A 65 -9.49 -4.97 10.68
C ALA A 65 -8.17 -5.58 10.18
N ALA A 66 -7.11 -4.79 10.03
CA ALA A 66 -5.82 -5.30 9.59
C ALA A 66 -5.23 -6.36 10.52
N LYS A 67 -5.56 -6.33 11.82
CA LYS A 67 -5.06 -7.27 12.83
C LYS A 67 -5.89 -8.57 12.87
N PHE A 68 -7.22 -8.45 12.85
CA PHE A 68 -8.15 -9.57 13.11
C PHE A 68 -8.95 -10.04 11.90
N GLN A 69 -9.23 -9.16 10.93
CA GLN A 69 -9.97 -9.45 9.69
C GLN A 69 -9.17 -8.95 8.46
N PRO A 70 -7.97 -9.50 8.20
CA PRO A 70 -6.98 -8.90 7.29
C PRO A 70 -7.32 -9.01 5.81
N PHE A 71 -8.42 -9.68 5.43
CA PHE A 71 -8.71 -10.01 4.03
C PHE A 71 -8.97 -8.77 3.17
N PHE A 72 -9.92 -7.92 3.55
CA PHE A 72 -10.19 -6.67 2.83
C PHE A 72 -9.08 -5.62 3.00
N PRO A 73 -8.46 -5.44 4.19
CA PRO A 73 -7.23 -4.66 4.33
C PRO A 73 -6.12 -5.10 3.36
N THR A 74 -5.95 -6.41 3.15
CA THR A 74 -5.00 -6.98 2.19
C THR A 74 -5.34 -6.59 0.76
N ILE A 75 -6.60 -6.75 0.34
CA ILE A 75 -7.07 -6.37 -1.00
C ILE A 75 -6.86 -4.86 -1.23
N MET A 76 -7.13 -4.04 -0.21
CA MET A 76 -6.90 -2.60 -0.21
C MET A 76 -5.42 -2.29 -0.50
N THR A 77 -4.50 -2.89 0.25
CA THR A 77 -3.05 -2.70 0.05
C THR A 77 -2.57 -3.17 -1.33
N VAL A 78 -3.02 -4.33 -1.80
CA VAL A 78 -2.67 -4.83 -3.14
C VAL A 78 -3.19 -3.89 -4.23
N SER A 79 -4.39 -3.34 -4.06
CA SER A 79 -4.97 -2.38 -5.00
C SER A 79 -4.16 -1.08 -5.06
N VAL A 80 -3.70 -0.57 -3.91
CA VAL A 80 -2.80 0.59 -3.84
C VAL A 80 -1.48 0.31 -4.58
N ILE A 81 -0.84 -0.83 -4.30
CA ILE A 81 0.41 -1.25 -4.96
C ILE A 81 0.21 -1.32 -6.49
N TYR A 82 -0.91 -1.90 -6.93
CA TYR A 82 -1.25 -2.01 -8.34
C TYR A 82 -1.43 -0.65 -9.02
N ILE A 83 -2.19 0.26 -8.40
CA ILE A 83 -2.41 1.62 -8.93
C ILE A 83 -1.06 2.35 -9.09
N PHE A 84 -0.18 2.27 -8.09
CA PHE A 84 1.16 2.86 -8.18
C PHE A 84 2.00 2.24 -9.30
N ALA A 85 1.96 0.92 -9.48
CA ALA A 85 2.67 0.26 -10.57
C ALA A 85 2.19 0.79 -11.95
N VAL A 86 0.88 0.87 -12.16
CA VAL A 86 0.31 1.42 -13.41
C VAL A 86 0.70 2.88 -13.61
N LEU A 87 0.65 3.69 -12.55
CA LEU A 87 1.05 5.10 -12.60
C LEU A 87 2.52 5.28 -13.01
N ILE A 88 3.43 4.45 -12.48
CA ILE A 88 4.85 4.47 -12.88
C ILE A 88 5.00 4.16 -14.38
N PHE A 89 4.28 3.16 -14.90
CA PHE A 89 4.31 2.84 -16.32
C PHE A 89 3.78 3.97 -17.20
N PHE A 90 2.73 4.64 -16.76
CA PHE A 90 2.19 5.81 -17.46
C PHE A 90 3.21 6.96 -17.48
N ILE A 91 3.80 7.30 -16.33
CA ILE A 91 4.83 8.33 -16.21
C ILE A 91 6.06 7.98 -17.04
N TYR A 92 6.45 6.70 -17.14
CA TYR A 92 7.61 6.29 -17.92
C TYR A 92 7.50 6.64 -19.41
N GLN A 93 6.27 6.63 -19.95
CA GLN A 93 6.01 7.04 -21.33
C GLN A 93 6.22 8.56 -21.53
N LEU A 94 5.96 9.37 -20.50
CA LEU A 94 6.11 10.82 -20.54
C LEU A 94 7.54 11.25 -20.18
N ASN A 95 8.06 10.79 -19.04
CA ASN A 95 9.40 11.10 -18.55
C ASN A 95 10.04 9.86 -17.91
N ARG A 96 10.94 9.23 -18.66
CA ARG A 96 11.67 8.01 -18.24
C ARG A 96 12.48 8.20 -16.96
N GLN A 97 13.05 9.40 -16.73
CA GLN A 97 13.87 9.62 -15.53
C GLN A 97 13.00 9.70 -14.28
N LEU A 98 11.91 10.48 -14.35
CA LEU A 98 10.99 10.68 -13.24
C LEU A 98 10.37 9.36 -12.79
N ALA A 99 9.96 8.51 -13.73
CA ALA A 99 9.39 7.20 -13.42
C ALA A 99 10.36 6.28 -12.64
N ILE A 100 11.65 6.28 -12.98
CA ILE A 100 12.67 5.48 -12.27
C ILE A 100 12.89 6.02 -10.85
N ILE A 101 12.92 7.35 -10.69
CA ILE A 101 13.08 7.97 -9.36
C ILE A 101 11.85 7.66 -8.49
N MET A 102 10.64 7.82 -9.02
CA MET A 102 9.40 7.51 -8.32
C MET A 102 9.31 6.04 -7.92
N SER A 103 9.66 5.10 -8.81
CA SER A 103 9.65 3.67 -8.49
C SER A 103 10.66 3.31 -7.41
N GLY A 104 11.83 3.95 -7.40
CA GLY A 104 12.82 3.81 -6.33
C GLY A 104 12.33 4.33 -4.98
N ILE A 105 11.72 5.53 -4.95
CA ILE A 105 11.15 6.10 -3.72
C ILE A 105 10.04 5.19 -3.17
N ILE A 106 9.12 4.75 -4.03
CA ILE A 106 8.03 3.83 -3.64
C ILE A 106 8.60 2.54 -3.06
N SER A 107 9.63 1.97 -3.68
CA SER A 107 10.31 0.79 -3.14
C SER A 107 10.85 1.02 -1.73
N CYS A 108 11.52 2.16 -1.49
CA CYS A 108 12.04 2.48 -0.16
C CYS A 108 10.91 2.61 0.88
N VAL A 109 9.82 3.29 0.53
CA VAL A 109 8.64 3.44 1.42
C VAL A 109 8.04 2.08 1.75
N VAL A 110 7.87 1.20 0.76
CA VAL A 110 7.29 -0.13 0.98
C VAL A 110 8.22 -1.02 1.82
N ILE A 111 9.55 -0.92 1.66
CA ILE A 111 10.52 -1.61 2.53
C ILE A 111 10.39 -1.13 3.97
N ILE A 112 10.34 0.19 4.19
CA ILE A 112 10.16 0.76 5.54
C ILE A 112 8.85 0.26 6.14
N SER A 113 7.77 0.21 5.37
CA SER A 113 6.48 -0.30 5.83
C SER A 113 6.54 -1.77 6.26
N SER A 114 7.25 -2.62 5.50
CA SER A 114 7.49 -4.01 5.88
C SER A 114 8.29 -4.09 7.20
N GLY A 115 9.24 -3.18 7.38
CA GLY A 115 10.00 -3.03 8.62
C GLY A 115 9.15 -2.81 9.88
N ILE A 116 8.04 -2.10 9.76
CA ILE A 116 7.13 -1.82 10.90
C ILE A 116 6.44 -3.10 11.38
N PHE A 117 6.15 -4.05 10.49
CA PHE A 117 5.48 -5.31 10.82
C PHE A 117 6.45 -6.45 11.18
N LEU A 118 7.76 -6.19 11.18
CA LEU A 118 8.77 -7.14 11.63
C LEU A 118 8.48 -7.52 13.10
N ASN A 119 8.30 -8.82 13.35
CA ASN A 119 7.94 -9.40 14.66
C ASN A 119 6.50 -9.23 15.13
N SER A 120 5.56 -8.89 14.24
CA SER A 120 4.15 -8.92 14.61
C SER A 120 3.72 -10.34 15.01
N THR A 121 3.05 -10.46 16.16
CA THR A 121 2.54 -11.74 16.71
C THR A 121 1.14 -12.08 16.20
N THR A 122 0.51 -11.16 15.47
CA THR A 122 -0.86 -11.29 14.98
C THR A 122 -0.86 -11.90 13.57
N SER A 123 -1.90 -12.68 13.27
CA SER A 123 -2.05 -13.29 11.94
C SER A 123 -2.08 -12.23 10.84
N GLY A 124 -2.83 -11.14 11.06
CA GLY A 124 -2.90 -10.02 10.14
C GLY A 124 -1.56 -9.32 9.91
N GLY A 125 -0.82 -9.01 10.97
CA GLY A 125 0.50 -8.37 10.85
C GLY A 125 1.49 -9.20 10.03
N ASN A 126 1.48 -10.52 10.18
CA ASN A 126 2.33 -11.42 9.40
C ASN A 126 1.95 -11.41 7.91
N ILE A 127 0.65 -11.37 7.59
CA ILE A 127 0.17 -11.23 6.20
C ILE A 127 0.65 -9.90 5.61
N PHE A 128 0.50 -8.79 6.34
CA PHE A 128 0.96 -7.47 5.92
C PHE A 128 2.47 -7.41 5.70
N PHE A 129 3.25 -8.06 6.55
CA PHE A 129 4.70 -8.18 6.37
C PHE A 129 5.05 -8.82 5.03
N TRP A 130 4.46 -9.97 4.70
CA TRP A 130 4.77 -10.69 3.45
C TRP A 130 4.31 -9.93 2.20
N ILE A 131 3.11 -9.35 2.22
CA ILE A 131 2.58 -8.59 1.07
C ILE A 131 3.45 -7.38 0.78
N THR A 132 3.84 -6.62 1.81
CA THR A 132 4.70 -5.45 1.65
C THR A 132 6.11 -5.85 1.25
N ALA A 133 6.69 -6.92 1.81
CA ALA A 133 8.01 -7.42 1.42
C ALA A 133 8.04 -7.87 -0.06
N VAL A 134 7.05 -8.64 -0.50
CA VAL A 134 6.94 -9.07 -1.91
C VAL A 134 6.68 -7.86 -2.81
N GLY A 135 5.82 -6.94 -2.39
CA GLY A 135 5.56 -5.68 -3.11
C GLY A 135 6.83 -4.84 -3.32
N ALA A 136 7.66 -4.72 -2.29
CA ALA A 136 8.96 -4.06 -2.39
C ALA A 136 9.87 -4.72 -3.44
N LEU A 137 10.00 -6.05 -3.42
CA LEU A 137 10.79 -6.78 -4.42
C LEU A 137 10.29 -6.52 -5.84
N ILE A 138 8.97 -6.49 -6.05
CA ILE A 138 8.37 -6.18 -7.34
C ILE A 138 8.78 -4.77 -7.81
N PHE A 139 8.71 -3.75 -6.94
CA PHE A 139 9.13 -2.39 -7.30
C PHE A 139 10.64 -2.26 -7.54
N ILE A 140 11.48 -3.00 -6.83
CA ILE A 140 12.93 -3.09 -7.13
C ILE A 140 13.13 -3.64 -8.53
N CYS A 141 12.49 -4.77 -8.86
CA CYS A 141 12.57 -5.38 -10.18
C CYS A 141 12.09 -4.44 -11.30
N ILE A 142 11.00 -3.71 -11.07
CA ILE A 142 10.50 -2.68 -11.99
C ILE A 142 11.55 -1.59 -12.19
N THR A 143 12.12 -1.06 -11.10
CA THR A 143 13.13 0.01 -11.14
C THR A 143 14.35 -0.41 -11.95
N ILE A 144 14.90 -1.60 -11.68
CA ILE A 144 16.04 -2.17 -12.41
C ILE A 144 15.71 -2.34 -13.89
N SER A 145 14.53 -2.89 -14.20
CA SER A 145 14.08 -3.12 -15.58
C SER A 145 13.93 -1.81 -16.37
N LEU A 146 13.34 -0.78 -15.78
CA LEU A 146 13.16 0.52 -16.40
C LEU A 146 14.50 1.24 -16.61
N TRP A 147 15.42 1.12 -15.65
CA TRP A 147 16.77 1.64 -15.74
C TRP A 147 17.57 0.98 -16.87
N TYR A 148 17.53 -0.36 -16.96
CA TYR A 148 18.19 -1.11 -18.02
C TYR A 148 17.67 -0.71 -19.41
N LYS A 149 16.34 -0.59 -19.56
CA LYS A 149 15.72 -0.11 -20.82
C LYS A 149 16.18 1.29 -21.20
N LYS A 150 16.26 2.21 -20.23
CA LYS A 150 16.77 3.58 -20.47
C LYS A 150 18.23 3.54 -20.93
N LYS A 151 19.07 2.78 -20.25
CA LYS A 151 20.51 2.63 -20.58
C LYS A 151 20.70 2.05 -21.98
N LEU A 152 19.96 1.01 -22.34
CA LEU A 152 20.03 0.38 -23.67
C LEU A 152 19.64 1.36 -24.78
N HIS A 153 18.60 2.17 -24.58
CA HIS A 153 18.22 3.22 -25.53
C HIS A 153 19.33 4.27 -25.73
N CYS A 154 20.01 4.69 -24.65
CA CYS A 154 21.12 5.63 -24.75
C CYS A 154 22.32 5.04 -25.50
N LEU A 155 22.65 3.78 -25.26
CA LEU A 155 23.75 3.09 -25.96
C LEU A 155 23.49 2.99 -27.46
N ARG A 156 22.29 2.57 -27.86
CA ARG A 156 21.89 2.46 -29.28
C ARG A 156 21.92 3.80 -30.01
N ALA A 157 21.59 4.90 -29.32
CA ALA A 157 21.62 6.24 -29.91
C ALA A 157 23.06 6.77 -30.13
N ASN A 158 24.05 6.24 -29.41
CA ASN A 158 25.44 6.67 -29.53
C ASN A 158 26.23 5.88 -30.59
N THR A 159 25.79 4.67 -30.94
CA THR A 159 26.38 3.83 -32.00
C THR A 159 25.91 4.19 -33.42
N SER A 160 24.92 5.07 -33.56
CA SER A 160 24.38 5.52 -34.85
C SER A 160 24.90 6.90 -35.30
N LYS A 161 25.90 7.44 -34.60
CA LYS A 161 26.62 8.67 -34.95
C LYS A 161 28.04 8.30 -35.32
#